data_AF-A0A317YK73-F1
#
_entry.id   AF-A0A317YK73-F1
#
_cell.length_a   1.000
_cell.length_b   1.000
_cell.length_c   1.000
_cell.angle_alpha   90.00
_cell.angle_beta   90.00
_cell.angle_gamma   90.00
#
_symmetry.space_group_name_H-M   'P 1'
#
loop_
_entity.id
_entity.type
_entity.pdbx_description
1 polymer ?
#
loop_
_entity_poly.entity_id
_entity_poly.type
_entity_poly.pdbx_seq_one_letter_code
_entity_poly.pdbx_strand_id
1 'polypeptide(L)'
;SKEIIQNAKDRDALYVNLNDYQLLIEKQIAKLNAAKPFSSVILPITPDFERIIKANYPDYDYNHETATDPFIVDHHMRRDRSEVIAAKEEAIQLRKHRCN
;
A
#
# COMPACT_ATOMS: atom_id res chain seq x y z
N SER A 1 -12.20 -2.13 -3.32
CA SER A 1 -10.98 -2.51 -2.57
C SER A 1 -11.16 -3.77 -1.73
N LYS A 2 -12.25 -3.92 -0.95
CA LYS A 2 -12.52 -5.12 -0.13
C LYS A 2 -12.50 -6.43 -0.93
N GLU A 3 -13.18 -6.47 -2.07
CA GLU A 3 -13.25 -7.67 -2.93
C GLU A 3 -11.90 -8.11 -3.53
N ILE A 4 -10.94 -7.20 -3.67
CA ILE A 4 -9.62 -7.52 -4.26
C ILE A 4 -8.75 -8.23 -3.22
N ILE A 5 -8.78 -7.74 -1.98
CA ILE A 5 -8.01 -8.30 -0.87
C ILE A 5 -8.58 -9.67 -0.46
N GLN A 6 -9.90 -9.81 -0.46
CA GLN A 6 -10.56 -11.06 -0.08
C GLN A 6 -10.31 -12.21 -1.07
N ASN A 7 -10.10 -11.90 -2.36
CA ASN A 7 -9.91 -12.87 -3.43
C ASN A 7 -8.44 -13.07 -3.84
N ALA A 8 -7.49 -12.54 -3.07
CA ALA A 8 -6.06 -12.74 -3.36
C ALA A 8 -5.69 -14.21 -3.16
N LYS A 9 -5.11 -14.84 -4.18
CA LYS A 9 -4.67 -16.25 -4.13
C LYS A 9 -3.59 -16.50 -3.06
N ASP A 10 -2.79 -15.48 -2.77
CA ASP A 10 -1.64 -15.58 -1.86
C ASP A 10 -1.93 -14.90 -0.51
N ARG A 11 -3.21 -14.87 -0.11
CA ARG A 11 -3.69 -14.21 1.10
C ARG A 11 -2.86 -14.56 2.34
N ASP A 12 -2.48 -15.83 2.44
CA ASP A 12 -1.73 -16.38 3.57
C ASP A 12 -0.21 -16.19 3.45
N ALA A 13 0.29 -15.82 2.26
CA ALA A 13 1.72 -15.62 2.01
C ALA A 13 2.19 -14.19 2.31
N LEU A 14 1.27 -13.23 2.47
CA LEU A 14 1.61 -11.81 2.50
C LEU A 14 2.15 -11.30 3.84
N TYR A 15 2.13 -12.09 4.92
CA TYR A 15 2.55 -11.64 6.28
C TYR A 15 1.98 -10.27 6.70
N VAL A 16 0.83 -9.88 6.13
CA VAL A 16 0.11 -8.64 6.40
C VAL A 16 -1.17 -8.98 7.15
N ASN A 17 -1.46 -8.26 8.22
CA ASN A 17 -2.77 -8.29 8.83
C ASN A 17 -3.78 -7.58 7.92
N LEU A 18 -4.56 -8.38 7.20
CA LEU A 18 -5.47 -7.88 6.16
C LEU A 18 -6.61 -7.02 6.71
N ASN A 19 -7.06 -7.28 7.94
CA ASN A 19 -8.10 -6.47 8.57
C ASN A 19 -7.57 -5.07 8.87
N ASP A 20 -6.40 -4.99 9.47
CA ASP A 20 -5.74 -3.72 9.78
C ASP A 20 -5.32 -2.98 8.50
N TYR A 21 -4.91 -3.73 7.48
CA TYR A 21 -4.56 -3.17 6.18
C TYR A 21 -5.78 -2.55 5.49
N GLN A 22 -6.93 -3.23 5.53
CA GLN A 22 -8.17 -2.68 4.98
C GLN A 22 -8.59 -1.41 5.73
N LEU A 23 -8.52 -1.42 7.06
CA LEU A 23 -8.80 -0.24 7.89
C LEU A 23 -7.83 0.90 7.59
N LEU A 24 -6.55 0.61 7.35
CA LEU A 24 -5.55 1.60 6.96
C LEU A 24 -5.92 2.26 5.64
N ILE A 25 -6.31 1.48 4.62
CA ILE A 25 -6.75 2.00 3.33
C ILE A 25 -7.96 2.93 3.50
N GLU A 26 -8.97 2.50 4.26
CA GLU A 26 -10.18 3.31 4.53
C GLU A 26 -9.81 4.64 5.20
N LYS A 27 -8.90 4.62 6.19
CA LYS A 27 -8.38 5.84 6.83
C LYS A 27 -7.65 6.76 5.84
N GLN A 28 -6.86 6.22 4.92
CA GLN A 28 -6.17 7.05 3.92
C GLN A 28 -7.15 7.68 2.93
N ILE A 29 -8.17 6.95 2.49
CA ILE A 29 -9.23 7.50 1.62
C ILE A 29 -9.94 8.65 2.34
N ALA A 30 -10.28 8.49 3.62
CA ALA A 30 -10.90 9.55 4.41
C ALA A 30 -10.00 10.79 4.56
N LYS A 31 -8.68 10.60 4.76
CA LYS A 31 -7.71 11.71 4.81
C LYS A 31 -7.63 12.47 3.48
N LEU A 32 -7.62 11.74 2.36
CA LEU A 32 -7.61 12.34 1.02
C LEU A 32 -8.88 13.17 0.77
N ASN A 33 -10.05 12.63 1.11
CA ASN A 33 -11.32 13.33 0.97
C ASN A 33 -11.40 14.59 1.84
N ALA A 34 -10.72 14.60 2.98
CA ALA A 34 -10.59 15.75 3.86
C ALA A 34 -9.42 16.70 3.49
N ALA A 35 -8.80 16.52 2.33
CA ALA A 35 -7.66 17.30 1.84
C ALA A 35 -6.49 17.41 2.86
N LYS A 36 -6.28 16.37 3.67
CA LYS A 36 -5.17 16.37 4.64
C LYS A 36 -3.84 16.17 3.91
N PRO A 37 -2.75 16.80 4.39
CA PRO A 37 -1.41 16.53 3.88
C PRO A 37 -1.04 15.05 3.94
N PHE A 38 -0.16 14.63 3.04
CA PHE A 38 0.41 13.29 3.08
C PHE A 38 1.14 13.05 4.41
N SER A 39 0.97 11.86 4.96
CA SER A 39 1.69 11.39 6.13
C SER A 39 2.14 9.96 5.88
N SER A 40 3.36 9.61 6.28
CA SER A 40 3.84 8.24 6.23
C SER A 40 2.88 7.28 6.96
N VAL A 41 2.79 6.06 6.47
CA VAL A 41 1.96 5.00 7.05
C VAL A 41 2.80 3.75 7.26
N ILE A 42 2.47 2.99 8.29
CA ILE A 42 3.09 1.69 8.57
C ILE A 42 2.23 0.62 7.91
N LEU A 43 2.85 -0.28 7.15
CA LEU A 43 2.16 -1.47 6.67
C LEU A 43 1.90 -2.39 7.87
N PRO A 44 0.63 -2.77 8.15
CA PRO A 44 0.32 -3.58 9.30
C PRO A 44 0.69 -5.04 9.02
N ILE A 45 1.97 -5.35 9.23
CA ILE A 45 2.49 -6.71 9.15
C ILE A 45 2.08 -7.54 10.37
N THR A 46 2.15 -8.86 10.25
CA THR A 46 1.89 -9.74 11.40
C THR A 46 3.01 -9.63 12.43
N PRO A 47 2.72 -9.79 13.73
CA PRO A 47 3.74 -9.78 14.78
C PRO A 47 4.84 -10.83 14.56
N ASP A 48 4.48 -11.98 13.99
CA ASP A 48 5.44 -13.03 13.64
C ASP A 48 6.45 -12.56 12.61
N PHE A 49 5.99 -11.83 11.60
CA PHE A 49 6.88 -11.30 10.57
C PHE A 49 7.71 -10.13 11.08
N GLU A 50 7.17 -9.29 11.95
CA GLU A 50 7.96 -8.25 12.62
C GLU A 50 9.12 -8.86 13.43
N ARG A 51 8.88 -9.97 14.14
CA ARG A 51 9.95 -10.72 14.83
C ARG A 51 10.99 -11.26 13.87
N ILE A 52 10.58 -11.81 12.73
CA ILE A 52 11.49 -12.31 11.69
C ILE A 52 12.36 -11.15 11.15
N ILE A 53 11.76 -9.99 10.87
CA ILE A 53 12.50 -8.82 10.39
C ILE A 53 13.54 -8.39 11.44
N LYS A 54 13.13 -8.19 12.70
CA LYS A 54 14.05 -7.76 13.78
C LYS A 54 15.17 -8.76 14.07
N ALA A 55 14.93 -10.06 13.87
CA ALA A 55 15.98 -11.07 14.02
C ALA A 55 17.05 -10.99 12.91
N ASN A 56 16.66 -10.59 11.70
CA ASN A 56 17.58 -10.49 10.55
C ASN A 56 18.16 -9.07 10.38
N TYR A 57 17.43 -8.06 10.85
CA TYR A 57 17.76 -6.64 10.76
C TYR A 57 17.50 -5.98 12.13
N PRO A 58 18.44 -6.10 13.09
CA PRO A 58 18.23 -5.62 14.46
C PRO A 58 18.07 -4.09 14.58
N ASP A 59 18.55 -3.35 13.59
CA ASP A 59 18.43 -1.91 13.43
C ASP A 59 17.14 -1.50 12.69
N TYR A 60 16.27 -2.45 12.35
CA TYR A 60 14.97 -2.17 11.77
C TYR A 60 14.09 -1.40 12.77
N ASP A 61 13.93 -0.11 12.49
CA ASP A 61 12.98 0.78 13.14
C ASP A 61 12.18 1.56 12.11
N TYR A 62 10.93 1.86 12.45
CA TYR A 62 10.08 2.65 11.57
C TYR A 62 10.47 4.12 11.66
N ASN A 63 10.94 4.68 10.56
CA ASN A 63 11.19 6.11 10.49
C ASN A 63 9.86 6.87 10.44
N HIS A 64 9.55 7.60 11.51
CA HIS A 64 8.31 8.37 11.66
C HIS A 64 8.35 9.68 10.85
N GLU A 65 9.53 10.07 10.36
CA GLU A 65 9.69 11.26 9.56
C GLU A 65 9.22 11.02 8.12
N THR A 66 8.37 11.92 7.62
CA THR A 66 8.05 11.98 6.18
C THR A 66 9.30 12.44 5.44
N ALA A 67 9.78 11.65 4.48
CA ALA A 67 10.88 12.06 3.62
C ALA A 67 10.50 13.37 2.88
N THR A 68 11.08 14.48 3.32
CA THR A 68 10.95 15.79 2.66
C THR A 68 12.08 16.07 1.68
N ASP A 69 12.98 15.09 1.48
CA ASP A 69 14.11 15.22 0.56
C ASP A 69 13.58 15.54 -0.85
N PRO A 70 13.88 16.74 -1.39
CA PRO A 70 13.45 17.16 -2.71
C PRO A 70 13.88 16.17 -3.80
N PHE A 71 15.01 15.47 -3.65
CA PHE A 71 15.44 14.45 -4.60
C PHE A 71 14.45 13.28 -4.66
N ILE A 72 14.01 12.78 -3.50
CA ILE A 72 13.06 11.68 -3.40
C ILE A 72 11.69 12.13 -3.90
N VAL A 73 11.21 13.30 -3.48
CA VAL A 73 9.89 13.85 -3.87
C VAL A 73 9.84 14.10 -5.37
N ASP A 74 10.83 14.80 -5.91
CA ASP A 74 10.89 15.13 -7.33
C ASP A 74 10.98 13.88 -8.21
N HIS A 75 11.76 12.88 -7.80
CA HIS A 75 11.87 11.62 -8.53
C HIS A 75 10.51 10.94 -8.66
N HIS A 76 9.68 10.98 -7.62
CA HIS A 76 8.31 10.45 -7.69
C HIS A 76 7.40 11.28 -8.59
N MET A 77 7.57 12.61 -8.65
CA MET A 77 6.80 13.48 -9.54
C MET A 77 7.16 13.29 -11.02
N ARG A 78 8.44 13.03 -11.31
CA ARG A 78 8.97 12.85 -12.68
C ARG A 78 8.92 11.42 -13.18
N ARG A 79 8.59 10.45 -12.32
CA ARG A 79 8.52 9.04 -12.71
C ARG A 79 7.44 8.86 -13.78
N ASP A 80 7.80 8.22 -14.89
CA ASP A 80 6.82 7.80 -15.89
C ASP A 80 5.86 6.79 -15.26
N ARG A 81 4.55 7.07 -15.37
CA ARG A 81 3.47 6.24 -14.81
C ARG A 81 2.63 5.56 -15.89
N SER A 82 3.05 5.63 -17.15
CA SER A 82 2.29 5.11 -18.30
C SER A 82 1.94 3.63 -18.14
N GLU A 83 2.90 2.79 -17.74
CA GLU A 83 2.66 1.37 -17.49
C GLU A 83 1.64 1.12 -16.36
N VAL A 84 1.73 1.89 -15.27
CA VAL A 84 0.83 1.77 -14.12
C VAL A 84 -0.59 2.20 -14.49
N ILE A 85 -0.73 3.23 -15.32
CA ILE A 85 -2.01 3.70 -15.84
C ILE A 85 -2.62 2.65 -16.77
N ALA A 86 -1.83 2.11 -17.71
CA ALA A 86 -2.29 1.07 -18.63
C ALA A 86 -2.77 -0.19 -17.89
N ALA A 87 -2.00 -0.69 -16.91
CA ALA A 87 -2.39 -1.85 -16.10
C ALA A 87 -3.67 -1.57 -15.28
N LYS A 88 -3.85 -0.34 -14.79
CA LYS A 88 -5.08 0.05 -14.08
C LYS A 88 -6.28 0.03 -15.03
N GLU A 89 -6.13 0.55 -16.24
CA GLU A 89 -7.21 0.56 -17.24
C GLU A 89 -7.58 -0.86 -17.67
N GLU A 90 -6.59 -1.71 -17.94
CA GLU A 90 -6.79 -3.13 -18.26
C GLU A 90 -7.57 -3.83 -17.14
N ALA A 91 -7.17 -3.64 -15.88
CA ALA A 91 -7.87 -4.21 -14.73
C ALA A 91 -9.31 -3.72 -14.59
N ILE A 92 -9.61 -2.46 -14.97
CA ILE A 92 -10.98 -1.94 -15.01
C ILE A 92 -11.79 -2.63 -16.12
N GLN A 93 -11.22 -2.81 -17.32
CA GLN A 93 -11.91 -3.47 -18.42
C GLN A 93 -12.21 -4.94 -18.11
N LEU A 94 -11.23 -5.68 -17.57
CA LEU A 94 -11.42 -7.07 -17.15
C LEU A 94 -12.55 -7.24 -16.11
N ARG A 95 -12.74 -6.26 -15.22
CA ARG A 95 -13.87 -6.28 -14.26
C ARG A 95 -15.20 -6.05 -14.93
N LYS A 96 -15.30 -5.13 -15.89
CA LYS A 96 -16.53 -4.88 -16.65
C LYS A 96 -16.95 -6.13 -17.42
N HIS A 97 -15.99 -6.85 -18.02
CA HIS A 97 -16.26 -8.07 -18.77
C HIS A 97 -16.66 -9.28 -17.89
N ARG A 98 -16.36 -9.29 -16.60
CA ARG A 98 -16.79 -10.35 -15.66
C ARG A 98 -18.22 -10.21 -15.14
N CYS A 99 -18.83 -9.04 -15.30
CA CYS A 99 -20.20 -8.75 -14.83
C CYS A 99 -21.28 -8.85 -15.94
N ASN A 100 -20.91 -9.27 -17.15
CA ASN A 100 -21.82 -9.66 -18.24
C ASN A 100 -21.80 -11.18 -18.41
#